data_AF-A0A7Y2U4Y8-F1
#
_entry.id   AF-A0A7Y2U4Y8-F1
#
_cell.length_a   1.000
_cell.length_b   1.000
_cell.length_c   1.000
_cell.angle_alpha   90.00
_cell.angle_beta   90.00
_cell.angle_gamma   90.00
#
_symmetry.space_group_name_H-M   'P 1'
#
loop_
_entity.id
_entity.type
_entity.pdbx_description
1 polymer ?
#
loop_
_entity_poly.entity_id
_entity_poly.type
_entity_poly.pdbx_seq_one_letter_code
_entity_poly.pdbx_strand_id
1 'polypeptide(L)'
;MHQALNERGLHVLESAPPPMRDLFLWRAQERRHYRVKLYDTEVELDVVFIDDFALQGWKDFASLGLATTTGWVEEGVLYCLAWAYDTDSENFEVSYLRHEARHLVDLERFPLMQSEDLEYRAKLTELLHANESLYRILNDFSDKAANNPASPHAMANWRVIRDIYWSLHGKEMPDTFTGWHMVDGARVNRTARELLEAHTAQQSG
;
A
#
# COMPACT_ATOMS: atom_id res chain seq x y z
N MET A 1 -7.27 -26.88 16.44
CA MET A 1 -8.07 -25.64 16.59
C MET A 1 -8.61 -25.18 15.25
N HIS A 2 -7.75 -24.91 14.25
CA HIS A 2 -8.16 -24.49 12.90
C HIS A 2 -9.22 -25.40 12.28
N GLN A 3 -8.99 -26.72 12.26
CA GLN A 3 -9.95 -27.67 11.70
C GLN A 3 -11.36 -27.55 12.34
N ALA A 4 -11.45 -27.42 13.66
CA ALA A 4 -12.72 -27.28 14.36
C ALA A 4 -13.42 -25.92 14.10
N LEU A 5 -12.66 -24.87 13.79
CA LEU A 5 -13.20 -23.56 13.39
C LEU A 5 -13.68 -23.59 11.93
N ASN A 6 -12.88 -24.19 11.05
CA ASN A 6 -13.24 -24.41 9.64
C ASN A 6 -14.50 -25.28 9.50
N GLU A 7 -14.63 -26.34 10.29
CA GLU A 7 -15.85 -27.18 10.36
C GLU A 7 -17.09 -26.40 10.84
N ARG A 8 -16.91 -25.26 11.51
CA ARG A 8 -17.96 -24.32 11.93
C ARG A 8 -18.17 -23.17 10.93
N GLY A 9 -17.59 -23.27 9.73
CA GLY A 9 -17.70 -22.28 8.68
C GLY A 9 -16.96 -20.98 8.99
N LEU A 10 -15.88 -21.03 9.79
CA LEU A 10 -15.01 -19.88 10.03
C LEU A 10 -13.69 -20.06 9.29
N HIS A 11 -13.28 -19.03 8.59
CA HIS A 11 -11.91 -18.87 8.13
C HIS A 11 -11.03 -18.36 9.28
N VAL A 12 -9.74 -18.71 9.24
CA VAL A 12 -8.78 -18.40 10.30
C VAL A 12 -7.51 -17.85 9.69
N LEU A 13 -7.07 -16.69 10.18
CA LEU A 13 -5.71 -16.20 9.98
C LEU A 13 -5.08 -15.98 11.35
N GLU A 14 -3.97 -16.66 11.59
CA GLU A 14 -3.11 -16.42 12.74
C GLU A 14 -1.84 -15.76 12.26
N SER A 15 -1.57 -14.55 12.75
CA SER A 15 -0.36 -13.81 12.41
C SER A 15 0.47 -13.61 13.68
N ALA A 16 1.80 -13.75 13.59
CA ALA A 16 2.68 -13.65 14.75
C ALA A 16 3.67 -12.45 14.75
N PRO A 17 3.38 -11.26 14.15
CA PRO A 17 4.27 -10.13 14.32
C PRO A 17 4.18 -9.61 15.77
N PRO A 18 5.28 -9.10 16.35
CA PRO A 18 5.28 -8.50 17.68
C PRO A 18 4.25 -7.35 17.81
N PRO A 19 3.67 -7.08 18.99
CA PRO A 19 3.96 -7.67 20.31
C PRO A 19 3.03 -8.84 20.71
N MET A 20 1.96 -9.10 19.96
CA MET A 20 0.96 -10.13 20.28
C MET A 20 0.57 -10.91 19.03
N ARG A 21 0.35 -12.22 19.19
CA ARG A 21 -0.26 -13.02 18.13
C ARG A 21 -1.63 -12.47 17.79
N ASP A 22 -1.83 -12.22 16.52
CA ASP A 22 -3.10 -11.78 15.95
C ASP A 22 -3.94 -12.99 15.53
N LEU A 23 -5.25 -12.86 15.68
CA LEU A 23 -6.22 -13.87 15.28
C LEU A 23 -7.40 -13.19 14.60
N PHE A 24 -7.57 -13.49 13.32
CA PHE A 24 -8.73 -13.08 12.53
C PHE A 24 -9.62 -14.29 12.30
N LEU A 25 -10.92 -14.10 12.54
CA LEU A 25 -11.96 -15.09 12.32
C LEU A 25 -13.12 -14.44 11.54
N TRP A 26 -13.48 -15.00 10.40
CA TRP A 26 -14.56 -14.49 9.56
C TRP A 26 -15.34 -15.61 8.88
N ARG A 27 -16.53 -15.32 8.39
CA ARG A 27 -17.42 -16.32 7.77
C ARG A 27 -17.60 -16.11 6.28
N ALA A 28 -17.54 -14.86 5.82
CA ALA A 28 -17.78 -14.52 4.42
C ALA A 28 -16.49 -14.03 3.77
N GLN A 29 -16.19 -14.54 2.60
CA GLN A 29 -15.19 -13.95 1.73
C GLN A 29 -15.60 -14.07 0.27
N GLU A 30 -15.28 -13.04 -0.50
CA GLU A 30 -15.49 -13.00 -1.94
C GLU A 30 -14.12 -12.84 -2.62
N ARG A 31 -13.79 -13.74 -3.54
CA ARG A 31 -12.60 -13.60 -4.38
C ARG A 31 -12.98 -12.89 -5.67
N ARG A 32 -12.28 -11.81 -5.98
CA ARG A 32 -12.38 -11.10 -7.25
C ARG A 32 -11.03 -11.09 -7.95
N HIS A 33 -11.07 -11.28 -9.25
CA HIS A 33 -9.88 -11.27 -10.09
C HIS A 33 -9.69 -9.90 -10.71
N TYR A 34 -8.48 -9.36 -10.62
CA TYR A 34 -8.12 -8.06 -11.16
C TYR A 34 -6.97 -8.18 -12.14
N ARG A 35 -7.09 -7.47 -13.25
CA ARG A 35 -5.98 -7.17 -14.16
C ARG A 35 -5.52 -5.75 -13.92
N VAL A 36 -4.35 -5.59 -13.32
CA VAL A 36 -3.81 -4.31 -12.89
C VAL A 36 -2.72 -3.87 -13.86
N LYS A 37 -2.98 -2.76 -14.55
CA LYS A 37 -2.00 -2.14 -15.44
C LYS A 37 -1.10 -1.18 -14.66
N LEU A 38 0.18 -1.52 -14.63
CA LEU A 38 1.26 -0.64 -14.18
C LEU A 38 1.88 0.08 -15.39
N TYR A 39 2.84 0.97 -15.15
CA TYR A 39 3.45 1.76 -16.23
C TYR A 39 4.34 0.93 -17.17
N ASP A 40 4.96 -0.14 -16.65
CA ASP A 40 5.97 -0.98 -17.29
C ASP A 40 5.48 -2.41 -17.57
N THR A 41 4.41 -2.84 -16.92
CA THR A 41 3.86 -4.18 -17.07
C THR A 41 2.36 -4.23 -16.72
N GLU A 42 1.74 -5.37 -16.93
CA GLU A 42 0.40 -5.69 -16.46
C GLU A 42 0.47 -7.00 -15.66
N VAL A 43 -0.24 -7.05 -14.54
CA VAL A 43 -0.26 -8.22 -13.65
C VAL A 43 -1.70 -8.61 -13.34
N GLU A 44 -1.95 -9.91 -13.31
CA GLU A 44 -3.20 -10.48 -12.87
C GLU A 44 -3.07 -10.96 -11.42
N LEU A 45 -4.00 -10.56 -10.57
CA LEU A 45 -4.00 -10.91 -9.16
C LEU A 45 -5.41 -11.14 -8.63
N ASP A 46 -5.50 -11.94 -7.57
CA ASP A 46 -6.74 -12.15 -6.83
C ASP A 46 -6.76 -11.26 -5.58
N VAL A 47 -7.89 -10.57 -5.37
CA VAL A 47 -8.20 -9.91 -4.10
C VAL A 47 -9.34 -10.67 -3.43
N VAL A 48 -9.12 -11.04 -2.18
CA VAL A 48 -10.12 -11.67 -1.32
C VAL A 48 -10.67 -10.60 -0.38
N PHE A 49 -11.92 -10.21 -0.61
CA PHE A 49 -12.68 -9.32 0.25
C PHE A 49 -13.29 -10.13 1.38
N ILE A 50 -12.97 -9.75 2.61
CA ILE A 50 -13.41 -10.43 3.82
C ILE A 50 -14.55 -9.66 4.49
N ASP A 51 -15.56 -10.37 4.94
CA ASP A 51 -16.70 -9.83 5.69
C ASP A 51 -17.24 -10.85 6.72
N ASP A 52 -18.26 -10.46 7.50
CA ASP A 52 -18.90 -11.26 8.54
C ASP A 52 -17.87 -11.77 9.58
N PHE A 53 -17.23 -10.81 10.25
CA PHE A 53 -16.21 -11.06 11.24
C PHE A 53 -16.77 -11.58 12.57
N ALA A 54 -16.17 -12.66 13.06
CA ALA A 54 -16.28 -13.08 14.44
C ALA A 54 -15.18 -12.45 15.32
N LEU A 55 -14.00 -12.14 14.75
CA LEU A 55 -12.88 -11.50 15.42
C LEU A 55 -11.96 -10.79 14.40
N GLN A 56 -11.58 -9.54 14.65
CA GLN A 56 -10.71 -8.71 13.79
C GLN A 56 -9.34 -8.40 14.42
N GLY A 57 -8.83 -9.34 15.21
CA GLY A 57 -7.51 -9.21 15.80
C GLY A 57 -7.44 -8.36 17.07
N TRP A 58 -6.24 -8.31 17.66
CA TRP A 58 -6.03 -7.71 18.98
C TRP A 58 -6.14 -6.19 18.94
N LYS A 59 -5.77 -5.54 17.83
CA LYS A 59 -5.80 -4.08 17.68
C LYS A 59 -7.23 -3.57 17.66
N ASP A 60 -8.10 -4.26 16.93
CA ASP A 60 -9.54 -3.99 16.91
C ASP A 60 -10.14 -4.14 18.31
N PHE A 61 -9.86 -5.27 18.98
CA PHE A 61 -10.31 -5.52 20.34
C PHE A 61 -9.82 -4.47 21.35
N ALA A 62 -8.52 -4.14 21.33
CA ALA A 62 -7.91 -3.19 22.25
C ALA A 62 -8.37 -1.74 22.02
N SER A 63 -8.70 -1.40 20.77
CA SER A 63 -9.18 -0.08 20.39
C SER A 63 -10.71 0.05 20.44
N LEU A 64 -11.43 -1.01 20.82
CA LEU A 64 -12.90 -1.07 20.77
C LEU A 64 -13.45 -0.76 19.36
N GLY A 65 -12.78 -1.28 18.33
CA GLY A 65 -13.16 -1.09 16.93
C GLY A 65 -12.67 0.21 16.29
N LEU A 66 -11.88 1.03 16.99
CA LEU A 66 -11.39 2.30 16.45
C LEU A 66 -10.16 2.17 15.55
N ALA A 67 -9.46 1.03 15.61
CA ALA A 67 -8.29 0.78 14.79
C ALA A 67 -8.16 -0.70 14.46
N THR A 68 -8.09 -1.02 13.17
CA THR A 68 -7.91 -2.40 12.67
C THR A 68 -6.90 -2.43 11.53
N THR A 69 -6.44 -3.62 11.16
CA THR A 69 -5.67 -3.86 9.95
C THR A 69 -6.65 -4.10 8.81
N THR A 70 -6.62 -3.25 7.79
CA THR A 70 -7.66 -3.27 6.74
C THR A 70 -7.30 -4.14 5.54
N GLY A 71 -6.04 -4.56 5.41
CA GLY A 71 -5.60 -5.48 4.35
C GLY A 71 -4.20 -6.03 4.60
N TRP A 72 -3.89 -7.15 3.94
CA TRP A 72 -2.61 -7.84 4.04
C TRP A 72 -2.39 -8.76 2.83
N VAL A 73 -1.18 -9.31 2.71
CA VAL A 73 -0.82 -10.31 1.69
C VAL A 73 -0.51 -11.63 2.39
N GLU A 74 -1.08 -12.73 1.89
CA GLU A 74 -0.81 -14.09 2.36
C GLU A 74 -0.63 -15.01 1.15
N GLU A 75 0.50 -15.71 1.05
CA GLU A 75 0.83 -16.62 -0.07
C GLU A 75 0.64 -16.00 -1.47
N GLY A 76 0.91 -14.69 -1.61
CA GLY A 76 0.76 -13.96 -2.88
C GLY A 76 -0.68 -13.56 -3.23
N VAL A 77 -1.64 -13.77 -2.31
CA VAL A 77 -3.03 -13.33 -2.44
C VAL A 77 -3.27 -12.09 -1.58
N LEU A 78 -3.91 -11.08 -2.15
CA LEU A 78 -4.28 -9.87 -1.41
C LEU A 78 -5.58 -10.11 -0.65
N TYR A 79 -5.62 -9.71 0.62
CA TYR A 79 -6.81 -9.74 1.45
C TYR A 79 -7.14 -8.33 1.92
N CYS A 80 -8.42 -8.00 1.98
CA CYS A 80 -8.89 -6.74 2.57
C CYS A 80 -10.27 -6.87 3.22
N LEU A 81 -10.58 -5.97 4.16
CA LEU A 81 -11.91 -5.87 4.76
C LEU A 81 -12.87 -5.23 3.75
N ALA A 82 -13.95 -5.91 3.39
CA ALA A 82 -14.87 -5.45 2.35
C ALA A 82 -15.45 -4.05 2.64
N TRP A 83 -15.77 -3.77 3.91
CA TRP A 83 -16.34 -2.48 4.33
C TRP A 83 -15.34 -1.32 4.28
N ALA A 84 -14.04 -1.59 4.23
CA ALA A 84 -13.00 -0.56 4.27
C ALA A 84 -12.69 0.04 2.88
N TYR A 85 -13.18 -0.56 1.80
CA TYR A 85 -12.84 -0.17 0.45
C TYR A 85 -14.07 0.02 -0.43
N ASP A 86 -14.16 1.20 -1.05
CA ASP A 86 -15.04 1.44 -2.19
C ASP A 86 -14.30 0.97 -3.45
N THR A 87 -14.69 -0.19 -3.99
CA THR A 87 -13.99 -0.84 -5.10
C THR A 87 -14.11 -0.09 -6.43
N ASP A 88 -15.04 0.85 -6.52
CA ASP A 88 -15.24 1.69 -7.71
C ASP A 88 -14.46 3.01 -7.62
N SER A 89 -13.76 3.25 -6.50
CA SER A 89 -13.01 4.50 -6.26
C SER A 89 -11.59 4.46 -6.82
N GLU A 90 -11.09 5.63 -7.23
CA GLU A 90 -9.67 5.80 -7.58
C GLU A 90 -8.74 5.47 -6.39
N ASN A 91 -9.17 5.74 -5.16
CA ASN A 91 -8.38 5.39 -3.98
C ASN A 91 -8.13 3.89 -3.86
N PHE A 92 -9.14 3.06 -4.12
CA PHE A 92 -8.96 1.60 -4.15
C PHE A 92 -8.05 1.19 -5.32
N GLU A 93 -8.29 1.74 -6.50
CA GLU A 93 -7.52 1.38 -7.69
C GLU A 93 -6.03 1.78 -7.58
N VAL A 94 -5.75 2.97 -7.05
CA VAL A 94 -4.39 3.55 -6.98
C VAL A 94 -3.68 3.15 -5.70
N SER A 95 -4.25 3.51 -4.54
CA SER A 95 -3.58 3.37 -3.24
C SER A 95 -3.66 1.97 -2.64
N TYR A 96 -4.47 1.07 -3.22
CA TYR A 96 -4.48 -0.33 -2.83
C TYR A 96 -4.04 -1.23 -3.99
N LEU A 97 -4.83 -1.35 -5.07
CA LEU A 97 -4.53 -2.32 -6.14
C LEU A 97 -3.18 -2.10 -6.80
N ARG A 98 -2.89 -0.88 -7.29
CA ARG A 98 -1.61 -0.61 -7.96
C ARG A 98 -0.42 -0.59 -7.00
N HIS A 99 -0.63 -0.17 -5.75
CA HIS A 99 0.39 -0.24 -4.70
C HIS A 99 0.83 -1.69 -4.46
N GLU A 100 -0.12 -2.58 -4.16
CA GLU A 100 0.16 -3.99 -3.89
C GLU A 100 0.64 -4.74 -5.14
N ALA A 101 0.08 -4.43 -6.33
CA ALA A 101 0.56 -4.98 -7.59
C ALA A 101 2.04 -4.61 -7.85
N ARG A 102 2.47 -3.40 -7.48
CA ARG A 102 3.87 -3.00 -7.59
C ARG A 102 4.75 -3.84 -6.67
N HIS A 103 4.34 -4.09 -5.42
CA HIS A 103 5.08 -4.97 -4.52
C HIS A 103 5.28 -6.37 -5.10
N LEU A 104 4.22 -6.97 -5.66
CA LEU A 104 4.30 -8.30 -6.28
C LEU A 104 5.32 -8.33 -7.43
N VAL A 105 5.19 -7.40 -8.38
CA VAL A 105 6.10 -7.31 -9.54
C VAL A 105 7.53 -7.03 -9.11
N ASP A 106 7.73 -6.16 -8.13
CA ASP A 106 9.07 -5.82 -7.66
C ASP A 106 9.73 -6.97 -6.90
N LEU A 107 8.99 -7.74 -6.09
CA LEU A 107 9.51 -8.91 -5.39
C LEU A 107 9.80 -10.07 -6.35
N GLU A 108 8.99 -10.25 -7.39
CA GLU A 108 9.27 -11.24 -8.44
C GLU A 108 10.56 -10.89 -9.19
N ARG A 109 10.72 -9.61 -9.55
CA ARG A 109 11.87 -9.14 -10.32
C ARG A 109 13.14 -8.97 -9.48
N PHE A 110 12.99 -8.55 -8.22
CA PHE A 110 14.08 -8.23 -7.29
C PHE A 110 13.80 -8.88 -5.91
N PRO A 111 14.01 -10.21 -5.76
CA PRO A 111 13.61 -10.95 -4.55
C PRO A 111 14.26 -10.50 -3.24
N LEU A 112 15.34 -9.70 -3.31
CA LEU A 112 16.08 -9.19 -2.16
C LEU A 112 15.86 -7.68 -1.93
N MET A 113 14.87 -7.08 -2.60
CA MET A 113 14.55 -5.67 -2.42
C MET A 113 14.17 -5.38 -0.96
N GLN A 114 14.73 -4.32 -0.41
CA GLN A 114 14.46 -3.92 0.96
C GLN A 114 13.04 -3.37 1.08
N SER A 115 12.38 -3.58 2.23
CA SER A 115 10.99 -3.14 2.45
C SER A 115 10.82 -1.64 2.23
N GLU A 116 11.81 -0.81 2.57
CA GLU A 116 11.76 0.62 2.32
C GLU A 116 11.71 0.96 0.81
N ASP A 117 12.49 0.24 0.00
CA ASP A 117 12.52 0.45 -1.45
C ASP A 117 11.24 -0.06 -2.12
N LEU A 118 10.68 -1.16 -1.62
CA LEU A 118 9.36 -1.65 -2.05
C LEU A 118 8.29 -0.59 -1.82
N GLU A 119 8.23 -0.02 -0.61
CA GLU A 119 7.29 1.05 -0.25
C GLU A 119 7.51 2.32 -1.08
N TYR A 120 8.77 2.72 -1.26
CA TYR A 120 9.11 3.89 -2.07
C TYR A 120 8.59 3.74 -3.50
N ARG A 121 8.81 2.57 -4.12
CA ARG A 121 8.37 2.28 -5.50
C ARG A 121 6.85 2.15 -5.62
N ALA A 122 6.18 1.55 -4.65
CA ALA A 122 4.73 1.45 -4.60
C ALA A 122 4.08 2.85 -4.47
N LYS A 123 4.63 3.72 -3.63
CA LYS A 123 4.16 5.11 -3.46
C LYS A 123 4.40 5.99 -4.68
N LEU A 124 5.53 5.82 -5.38
CA LEU A 124 5.72 6.45 -6.69
C LEU A 124 4.71 5.94 -7.72
N THR A 125 4.36 4.65 -7.67
CA THR A 125 3.29 4.08 -8.51
C THR A 125 1.94 4.72 -8.19
N GLU A 126 1.63 4.98 -6.91
CA GLU A 126 0.41 5.72 -6.54
C GLU A 126 0.39 7.11 -7.19
N LEU A 127 1.44 7.91 -6.99
CA LEU A 127 1.54 9.25 -7.56
C LEU A 127 1.56 9.26 -9.08
N LEU A 128 2.05 8.21 -9.73
CA LEU A 128 2.03 8.09 -11.18
C LEU A 128 0.61 7.92 -11.74
N HIS A 129 -0.23 7.16 -11.04
CA HIS A 129 -1.56 6.81 -11.52
C HIS A 129 -2.70 7.64 -10.91
N ALA A 130 -2.42 8.43 -9.87
CA ALA A 130 -3.40 9.30 -9.25
C ALA A 130 -3.76 10.51 -10.13
N ASN A 131 -5.05 10.80 -10.21
CA ASN A 131 -5.59 12.01 -10.81
C ASN A 131 -6.45 12.78 -9.78
N GLU A 132 -7.63 12.27 -9.43
CA GLU A 132 -8.56 12.98 -8.54
C GLU A 132 -8.06 13.03 -7.09
N SER A 133 -7.36 11.99 -6.67
CA SER A 133 -6.84 11.80 -5.32
C SER A 133 -5.39 12.26 -5.15
N LEU A 134 -4.73 12.75 -6.20
CA LEU A 134 -3.31 13.07 -6.20
C LEU A 134 -2.89 13.97 -5.03
N TYR A 135 -3.57 15.10 -4.84
CA TYR A 135 -3.22 16.05 -3.79
C TYR A 135 -3.52 15.52 -2.39
N ARG A 136 -4.56 14.70 -2.25
CA ARG A 136 -4.85 13.99 -0.99
C ARG A 136 -3.73 13.01 -0.65
N ILE A 137 -3.26 12.22 -1.62
CA ILE A 137 -2.16 11.27 -1.44
C ILE A 137 -0.86 12.02 -1.07
N LEU A 138 -0.52 13.09 -1.78
CA LEU A 138 0.66 13.91 -1.47
C LEU A 138 0.62 14.49 -0.05
N ASN A 139 -0.54 14.99 0.38
CA ASN A 139 -0.71 15.49 1.74
C ASN A 139 -0.59 14.35 2.76
N ASP A 140 -1.22 13.19 2.51
CA ASP A 140 -1.13 12.03 3.39
C ASP A 140 0.32 11.52 3.54
N PHE A 141 1.08 11.48 2.44
CA PHE A 141 2.50 11.16 2.48
C PHE A 141 3.30 12.20 3.27
N SER A 142 2.96 13.49 3.15
CA SER A 142 3.62 14.57 3.89
C SER A 142 3.34 14.46 5.40
N ASP A 143 2.10 14.18 5.78
CA ASP A 143 1.68 14.06 7.18
C ASP A 143 2.27 12.82 7.85
N LYS A 144 2.48 11.74 7.09
CA LYS A 144 3.00 10.46 7.57
C LYS A 144 4.48 10.26 7.26
N ALA A 145 5.18 11.29 6.77
CA ALA A 145 6.60 11.22 6.47
C ALA A 145 7.44 11.35 7.73
N ALA A 146 8.36 10.42 7.93
CA ALA A 146 9.39 10.53 8.96
C ALA A 146 10.65 9.79 8.51
N ASN A 147 11.81 10.39 8.74
CA ASN A 147 13.10 9.72 8.58
C ASN A 147 13.29 8.69 9.72
N ASN A 148 12.56 7.58 9.62
CA ASN A 148 12.48 6.53 10.63
C ASN A 148 12.71 5.14 10.00
N PRO A 149 13.94 4.60 10.08
CA PRO A 149 14.27 3.30 9.48
C PRO A 149 13.48 2.12 10.06
N ALA A 150 12.88 2.26 11.25
CA ALA A 150 12.04 1.23 11.85
C ALA A 150 10.63 1.17 11.24
N SER A 151 10.25 2.13 10.37
CA SER A 151 8.97 2.17 9.68
C SER A 151 9.19 2.38 8.17
N PRO A 152 9.20 1.30 7.37
CA PRO A 152 9.34 1.37 5.92
C PRO A 152 8.37 2.36 5.26
N HIS A 153 7.09 2.37 5.68
CA HIS A 153 6.11 3.31 5.17
C HIS A 153 6.48 4.77 5.46
N ALA A 154 6.88 5.10 6.69
CA ALA A 154 7.19 6.48 7.07
C ALA A 154 8.46 6.98 6.38
N MET A 155 9.47 6.11 6.26
CA MET A 155 10.69 6.39 5.53
C MET A 155 10.43 6.59 4.03
N ALA A 156 9.63 5.71 3.42
CA ALA A 156 9.26 5.81 2.01
C ALA A 156 8.45 7.08 1.72
N ASN A 157 7.48 7.42 2.57
CA ASN A 157 6.75 8.70 2.49
C ASN A 157 7.73 9.89 2.48
N TRP A 158 8.68 9.90 3.43
CA TRP A 158 9.70 10.95 3.53
C TRP A 158 10.58 11.05 2.28
N ARG A 159 11.03 9.91 1.73
CA ARG A 159 11.80 9.86 0.48
C ARG A 159 10.99 10.35 -0.71
N VAL A 160 9.76 9.86 -0.89
CA VAL A 160 8.91 10.24 -2.04
C VAL A 160 8.65 11.73 -2.08
N ILE A 161 8.20 12.34 -0.98
CA ILE A 161 7.89 13.78 -0.98
C ILE A 161 9.14 14.63 -1.21
N ARG A 162 10.28 14.23 -0.62
CA ARG A 162 11.57 14.89 -0.81
C ARG A 162 12.00 14.85 -2.27
N ASP A 163 11.96 13.67 -2.88
CA ASP A 163 12.46 13.43 -4.24
C ASP A 163 11.55 14.05 -5.31
N ILE A 164 10.23 13.97 -5.11
CA ILE A 164 9.26 14.71 -5.93
C ILE A 164 9.51 16.21 -5.81
N TYR A 165 9.60 16.76 -4.60
CA TYR A 165 9.82 18.19 -4.40
C TYR A 165 11.13 18.65 -5.04
N TRP A 166 12.24 17.93 -4.81
CA TRP A 166 13.53 18.23 -5.40
C TRP A 166 13.44 18.26 -6.93
N SER A 167 12.80 17.27 -7.53
CA SER A 167 12.66 17.17 -8.99
C SER A 167 11.79 18.29 -9.59
N LEU A 168 10.79 18.77 -8.83
CA LEU A 168 9.93 19.87 -9.25
C LEU A 168 10.57 21.25 -9.07
N HIS A 169 11.35 21.45 -8.01
CA HIS A 169 11.82 22.77 -7.58
C HIS A 169 13.33 22.99 -7.69
N GLY A 170 14.12 21.92 -7.89
CA GLY A 170 15.58 21.97 -7.98
C GLY A 170 16.28 22.37 -6.69
N LYS A 171 15.63 22.16 -5.53
CA LYS A 171 16.15 22.52 -4.21
C LYS A 171 15.59 21.62 -3.12
N GLU A 172 16.25 21.61 -1.97
CA GLU A 172 15.81 20.84 -0.80
C GLU A 172 14.40 21.22 -0.36
N MET A 173 13.62 20.22 0.04
CA MET A 173 12.29 20.43 0.60
C MET A 173 12.42 21.09 1.97
N PRO A 174 11.65 22.14 2.28
CA PRO A 174 11.55 22.65 3.64
C PRO A 174 10.97 21.56 4.57
N ASP A 175 11.15 21.72 5.89
CA ASP A 175 10.65 20.78 6.89
C ASP A 175 9.14 20.50 6.76
N THR A 176 8.38 21.49 6.25
CA THR A 176 6.96 21.34 5.95
C THR A 176 6.62 21.99 4.61
N PHE A 177 5.75 21.34 3.84
CA PHE A 177 5.25 21.86 2.56
C PHE A 177 3.76 21.53 2.39
N THR A 178 2.93 22.56 2.30
CA THR A 178 1.46 22.43 2.12
C THR A 178 0.99 22.89 0.74
N GLY A 179 1.94 23.25 -0.14
CA GLY A 179 1.68 23.83 -1.46
C GLY A 179 1.40 22.82 -2.56
N TRP A 180 1.14 21.55 -2.24
CA TRP A 180 0.94 20.50 -3.26
C TRP A 180 -0.19 20.83 -4.24
N HIS A 181 -1.29 21.41 -3.77
CA HIS A 181 -2.40 21.84 -4.63
C HIS A 181 -2.03 22.88 -5.71
N MET A 182 -0.88 23.55 -5.56
CA MET A 182 -0.40 24.54 -6.53
C MET A 182 0.53 23.95 -7.60
N VAL A 183 0.95 22.68 -7.46
CA VAL A 183 1.81 22.03 -8.45
C VAL A 183 0.96 21.38 -9.55
N ASP A 184 1.46 21.43 -10.78
CA ASP A 184 0.85 20.74 -11.93
C ASP A 184 0.87 19.22 -11.69
N GLY A 185 -0.31 18.62 -11.53
CA GLY A 185 -0.45 17.19 -11.27
C GLY A 185 0.17 16.31 -12.36
N ALA A 186 0.05 16.70 -13.64
CA ALA A 186 0.66 15.96 -14.73
C ALA A 186 2.19 15.98 -14.64
N ARG A 187 2.77 17.05 -14.10
CA ARG A 187 4.21 17.13 -13.82
C ARG A 187 4.60 16.20 -12.68
N VAL A 188 3.80 16.11 -11.61
CA VAL A 188 4.00 15.14 -10.53
C VAL A 188 3.97 13.71 -11.07
N ASN A 189 2.96 13.34 -11.87
CA ASN A 189 2.86 12.00 -12.41
C ASN A 189 4.10 11.64 -13.25
N ARG A 190 4.54 12.55 -14.14
CA ARG A 190 5.76 12.35 -14.95
C ARG A 190 7.00 12.18 -14.09
N THR A 191 7.19 13.03 -13.09
CA THR A 191 8.33 12.93 -12.17
C THR A 191 8.30 11.63 -11.38
N ALA A 192 7.13 11.17 -10.92
CA ALA A 192 7.01 9.91 -10.21
C ALA A 192 7.45 8.72 -11.08
N ARG A 193 7.08 8.74 -12.37
CA ARG A 193 7.57 7.76 -13.36
C ARG A 193 9.08 7.82 -13.55
N GLU A 194 9.65 9.01 -13.76
CA GLU A 194 11.09 9.20 -13.97
C GLU A 194 11.90 8.68 -12.77
N LEU A 195 11.44 8.96 -11.55
CA LEU A 195 12.05 8.45 -10.32
C LEU A 195 11.94 6.93 -10.22
N LEU A 196 10.80 6.34 -10.62
CA LEU A 196 10.58 4.91 -10.59
C LEU A 196 11.48 4.17 -11.60
N GLU A 197 11.63 4.73 -12.82
CA GLU A 197 12.53 4.25 -13.86
C GLU A 197 14.00 4.34 -13.44
N ALA A 198 14.41 5.48 -12.87
CA ALA A 198 15.77 5.67 -12.36
C ALA A 198 16.09 4.67 -11.23
N HIS A 199 15.15 4.44 -10.32
CA HIS A 199 15.32 3.46 -9.26
C HIS A 199 15.40 2.02 -9.80
N THR A 200 14.61 1.67 -10.82
CA THR A 200 14.72 0.36 -11.48
C THR A 200 16.11 0.13 -12.08
N ALA A 201 16.72 1.16 -12.67
CA ALA A 201 18.07 1.06 -13.22
C ALA A 201 19.12 0.80 -12.12
N GLN A 202 18.97 1.41 -10.94
CA GLN A 202 19.86 1.21 -9.79
C GLN A 202 19.78 -0.20 -9.20
N GLN A 203 18.61 -0.85 -9.25
CA GLN A 203 18.41 -2.21 -8.73
C GLN A 203 18.89 -3.30 -9.70
N SER A 204 19.16 -2.94 -10.96
CA SER A 204 19.56 -3.87 -12.02
C SER A 204 21.08 -3.90 -12.27
N GLY A 205 21.84 -3.04 -11.60
CA GLY A 205 23.31 -2.95 -11.71
C GLY A 205 23.99 -3.48 -10.46
#